data_AF-A0A1V5MWZ9-F1
#
_entry.id   AF-A0A1V5MWZ9-F1
#
_cell.length_a   1.000
_cell.length_b   1.000
_cell.length_c   1.000
_cell.angle_alpha   90.00
_cell.angle_beta   90.00
_cell.angle_gamma   90.00
#
_symmetry.space_group_name_H-M   'P 1'
#
loop_
_entity.id
_entity.type
_entity.pdbx_description
1 polymer ?
#
loop_
_entity_poly.entity_id
_entity_poly.type
_entity_poly.pdbx_seq_one_letter_code
_entity_poly.pdbx_strand_id
1 'polypeptide(L)' 'MNEKPVDKEQEMALKKAEEILREIYRKMTPERKLEISFALDREARALKAAGLRMQHPDWTEEQIAAKVKEIFFYARS' A
#
# COMPACT_ATOMS: atom_id res chain seq x y z
N MET A 1 -17.79 -7.97 -14.60
CA MET A 1 -16.35 -8.30 -14.72
C MET A 1 -16.23 -9.78 -14.42
N ASN A 2 -15.82 -10.60 -15.40
CA ASN A 2 -15.62 -12.02 -15.19
C ASN A 2 -14.27 -12.22 -14.50
N GLU A 3 -14.27 -12.65 -13.24
CA GLU A 3 -13.07 -13.21 -12.63
C GLU A 3 -12.66 -14.42 -13.46
N LYS A 4 -11.47 -14.36 -14.08
CA LYS A 4 -10.88 -15.54 -14.71
C LYS A 4 -10.68 -16.58 -13.60
N PRO A 5 -11.10 -17.85 -13.78
CA PRO A 5 -10.87 -18.87 -12.77
C PRO A 5 -9.36 -18.99 -12.58
N VAL A 6 -8.90 -18.68 -11.37
CA VAL A 6 -7.52 -18.91 -10.96
C VAL A 6 -7.30 -20.42 -11.08
N ASP A 7 -6.30 -20.81 -11.87
CA ASP A 7 -5.94 -22.23 -12.03
C ASP A 7 -5.61 -22.81 -10.65
N LYS A 8 -5.97 -24.08 -10.38
CA LYS A 8 -5.73 -24.72 -9.07
C LYS A 8 -4.26 -24.68 -8.68
N GLU A 9 -3.37 -24.70 -9.67
CA GLU A 9 -1.93 -24.53 -9.47
C GLU A 9 -1.57 -23.12 -8.98
N GLN A 10 -2.20 -22.08 -9.54
CA GLN A 10 -2.03 -20.69 -9.12
C GLN A 10 -2.58 -20.46 -7.70
N GLU A 11 -3.73 -21.06 -7.37
CA GLU A 11 -4.30 -20.97 -6.03
C GLU A 11 -3.38 -21.61 -4.97
N MET A 12 -2.83 -22.78 -5.28
CA MET A 12 -1.84 -23.46 -4.43
C MET A 12 -0.55 -22.63 -4.27
N ALA A 13 -0.08 -21.99 -5.35
CA ALA A 13 1.09 -21.12 -5.32
C ALA A 13 0.87 -19.88 -4.45
N LEU A 14 -0.31 -19.25 -4.53
CA LEU A 14 -0.69 -18.10 -3.69
C LEU A 14 -0.71 -18.48 -2.21
N LYS A 15 -1.36 -19.60 -1.86
CA LYS A 15 -1.37 -20.11 -0.48
C LYS A 15 0.03 -20.34 0.06
N LYS A 16 0.90 -20.97 -0.73
CA LYS A 16 2.31 -21.18 -0.36
C LYS A 16 3.06 -19.86 -0.16
N ALA A 17 2.81 -18.86 -1.01
CA ALA A 17 3.41 -17.54 -0.85
C ALA A 17 2.95 -16.84 0.44
N GLU A 18 1.66 -16.95 0.79
CA GLU A 18 1.12 -16.41 2.06
C GLU A 18 1.77 -17.06 3.28
N GLU A 19 1.98 -18.38 3.26
CA GLU A 19 2.69 -19.11 4.33
C GLU A 19 4.13 -18.62 4.49
N ILE A 20 4.85 -18.45 3.38
CA ILE A 20 6.22 -17.93 3.39
C ILE A 20 6.26 -16.51 3.95
N LEU A 21 5.35 -15.64 3.50
CA LEU A 21 5.25 -14.26 3.99
C LEU A 21 4.97 -14.21 5.49
N ARG A 22 4.06 -15.06 5.99
CA ARG A 22 3.75 -15.16 7.42
C ARG A 22 5.00 -15.51 8.23
N GLU A 23 5.78 -16.50 7.78
CA GLU A 23 7.00 -16.90 8.48
C GLU A 23 8.10 -15.83 8.44
N ILE A 24 8.20 -15.08 7.34
CA ILE A 24 9.07 -13.90 7.25
C ILE A 24 8.67 -12.86 8.30
N TYR A 25 7.38 -12.49 8.37
CA TYR A 25 6.91 -11.51 9.35
C TYR A 25 7.02 -12.00 10.80
N ARG A 26 6.90 -13.30 11.07
CA ARG A 26 7.11 -13.85 12.42
C ARG A 26 8.56 -13.72 12.88
N LYS A 27 9.51 -13.85 11.95
CA LYS A 27 10.96 -13.75 12.23
C LYS A 27 11.47 -12.31 12.30
N MET A 28 10.71 -11.34 11.78
CA MET A 28 11.08 -9.92 11.90
C MET A 28 10.96 -9.43 13.35
N THR A 29 11.96 -8.66 13.78
CA THR A 29 11.89 -7.94 15.06
C THR A 29 10.79 -6.87 15.01
N PRO A 30 10.23 -6.45 16.16
CA PRO A 30 9.27 -5.36 16.23
C PRO A 30 9.78 -4.06 15.56
N GLU A 31 11.05 -3.72 15.76
CA GLU A 31 11.69 -2.53 15.18
C GLU A 31 11.66 -2.59 13.66
N ARG A 32 12.02 -3.75 13.08
CA ARG A 32 12.01 -3.92 11.63
C ARG A 32 10.61 -3.80 11.04
N LYS A 33 9.58 -4.25 11.75
CA LYS A 33 8.18 -4.08 11.32
C LYS A 33 7.77 -2.62 11.31
N LEU A 34 8.19 -1.85 12.31
CA LEU A 34 7.93 -0.41 12.37
C LEU A 34 8.63 0.33 11.23
N GLU A 35 9.90 0.02 10.98
CA GLU A 35 10.65 0.60 9.85
C GLU A 35 9.95 0.39 8.51
N ILE A 36 9.51 -0.85 8.24
CA ILE A 36 8.79 -1.17 7.00
C ILE A 36 7.44 -0.44 6.94
N SER A 37 6.72 -0.35 8.06
CA SER A 37 5.45 0.37 8.14
C SER A 37 5.62 1.87 7.83
N PHE A 38 6.65 2.51 8.36
CA PHE A 38 6.95 3.92 8.06
C PHE A 38 7.38 4.13 6.61
N ALA A 39 8.20 3.21 6.06
CA ALA A 39 8.56 3.26 4.66
C ALA A 39 7.30 3.15 3.77
N LEU A 40 6.40 2.23 4.09
CA LEU A 40 5.16 2.04 3.35
C LEU A 40 4.23 3.27 3.43
N ASP A 41 4.08 3.89 4.60
CA ASP A 41 3.31 5.14 4.73
C ASP A 41 3.86 6.26 3.84
N ARG A 42 5.18 6.43 3.81
CA ARG A 42 5.84 7.43 2.95
C ARG A 42 5.58 7.17 1.47
N GLU A 43 5.78 5.93 1.01
CA GLU A 43 5.56 5.57 -0.39
C GLU A 43 4.08 5.69 -0.77
N ALA A 44 3.16 5.29 0.11
CA ALA A 44 1.73 5.42 -0.12
C ALA A 44 1.31 6.89 -0.29
N ARG A 45 1.83 7.80 0.55
CA ARG A 45 1.59 9.25 0.42
C ARG A 45 2.17 9.81 -0.89
N ALA A 46 3.36 9.38 -1.28
CA ALA A 46 3.99 9.80 -2.53
C ALA A 46 3.17 9.36 -3.76
N LEU A 47 2.73 8.10 -3.78
CA LEU A 47 1.83 7.57 -4.82
C LEU A 47 0.52 8.35 -4.86
N LYS A 48 -0.05 8.68 -3.70
CA LYS A 48 -1.30 9.46 -3.64
C LYS A 48 -1.10 10.87 -4.18
N ALA A 49 -0.01 11.53 -3.83
CA ALA A 49 0.35 12.85 -4.36
C ALA A 49 0.48 12.82 -5.89
N ALA A 50 1.17 11.82 -6.44
CA ALA A 50 1.31 11.66 -7.89
C ALA A 50 -0.07 11.50 -8.59
N GLY A 51 -0.94 10.66 -8.03
CA GLY A 51 -2.31 10.51 -8.53
C GLY A 51 -3.12 11.81 -8.48
N LEU A 52 -2.98 12.60 -7.41
CA LEU A 52 -3.65 13.89 -7.29
C LEU A 52 -3.12 14.91 -8.31
N ARG A 53 -1.82 14.97 -8.56
CA ARG A 53 -1.24 15.85 -9.61
C ARG A 53 -1.78 15.52 -10.99
N MET A 54 -1.98 14.24 -11.28
CA MET A 54 -2.59 13.81 -12.55
C MET A 54 -4.06 14.20 -12.66
N GLN A 55 -4.81 14.19 -11.55
CA GLN A 55 -6.24 14.49 -11.52
C GLN A 55 -6.54 15.98 -11.43
N HIS A 56 -5.63 16.75 -10.82
CA HIS A 56 -5.76 18.19 -10.58
C HIS A 56 -4.48 18.93 -11.02
N PRO A 57 -4.25 19.09 -12.33
CA PRO A 57 -3.04 19.77 -12.85
C PRO A 57 -2.93 21.25 -12.48
N ASP A 58 -4.04 21.86 -12.09
CA ASP A 58 -4.17 23.26 -11.67
C ASP A 58 -3.83 23.49 -10.20
N TRP A 59 -3.70 22.42 -9.41
CA TRP A 59 -3.39 22.55 -7.98
C TRP A 59 -1.92 22.84 -7.73
N THR A 60 -1.65 23.66 -6.73
CA THR A 60 -0.30 23.87 -6.22
C THR A 60 0.16 22.68 -5.38
N GLU A 61 1.47 22.54 -5.17
CA GLU A 61 2.04 21.49 -4.33
C GLU A 61 1.54 21.55 -2.89
N GLU A 62 1.25 22.73 -2.37
CA GLU A 62 0.68 22.92 -1.03
C GLU A 62 -0.75 22.35 -0.94
N GLN A 63 -1.56 22.56 -1.98
CA GLN A 63 -2.91 22.01 -2.06
C GLN A 63 -2.87 20.48 -2.17
N ILE A 64 -1.96 19.93 -2.97
CA ILE A 64 -1.72 18.49 -3.06
C ILE A 64 -1.31 17.93 -1.69
N ALA A 65 -0.34 18.54 -1.02
CA ALA A 65 0.13 18.10 0.29
C ALA A 65 -0.96 18.16 1.37
N ALA A 66 -1.75 19.23 1.39
CA ALA A 66 -2.89 19.38 2.29
C ALA A 66 -3.94 18.29 2.05
N LYS A 67 -4.25 17.98 0.79
CA LYS A 67 -5.23 16.95 0.45
C LYS A 67 -4.73 15.54 0.77
N VAL A 68 -3.45 15.24 0.52
CA VAL A 68 -2.84 13.96 0.94
C VAL A 68 -2.92 13.81 2.45
N LYS A 69 -2.60 14.88 3.21
CA LYS A 69 -2.72 14.86 4.67
C LYS A 69 -4.16 14.57 5.11
N GLU A 70 -5.15 15.25 4.54
CA GLU A 70 -6.57 15.04 4.82
C GLU A 70 -6.98 13.57 4.56
N ILE A 71 -6.63 13.03 3.40
CA ILE A 71 -7.00 11.65 3.01
C ILE A 71 -6.46 10.63 4.00
N PHE A 72 -5.18 10.73 4.38
CA PHE A 72 -4.58 9.78 5.30
C PHE A 72 -4.99 10.01 6.76
N PHE A 73 -5.44 11.23 7.12
CA PHE A 73 -5.95 11.51 8.46
C PHE A 73 -7.36 10.95 8.66
N TYR A 74 -8.19 10.97 7.62
CA TYR A 74 -9.57 10.46 7.66
C TYR A 74 -9.73 9.06 7.03
N ALA A 75 -8.63 8.42 6.62
CA ALA A 75 -8.65 7.03 6.20
C ALA A 75 -9.09 6.17 7.40
N ARG A 76 -10.25 5.51 7.27
CA ARG A 76 -10.71 4.54 8.26
C ARG A 76 -10.23 3.14 7.86
N SER A 77 -9.73 2.39 8.84
CA SER A 77 -9.39 0.97 8.72
C SER A 77 -10.63 0.09 8.68
#